data_AF-A0A963D484-F1
#
_entry.id   AF-A0A963D484-F1
#
_cell.length_a   1.000
_cell.length_b   1.000
_cell.length_c   1.000
_cell.angle_alpha   90.00
_cell.angle_beta   90.00
_cell.angle_gamma   90.00
#
_symmetry.space_group_name_H-M   'P 1'
#
loop_
_entity.id
_entity.type
_entity.pdbx_description
1 polymer ?
#
loop_
_entity_poly.entity_id
_entity_poly.type
_entity_poly.pdbx_seq_one_letter_code
_entity_poly.pdbx_strand_id
1 'polypeptide(L)'
;MNLEELEAARVAARLKTCLRATLNQNIDLVLLFNDPEYAIRRLGEIEQATADEKLLELVADVRARLLPQSVEPDEPKYDYRPHGRRG
;
A
#
# COMPACT_ATOMS: atom_id res chain seq x y z
N MET A 1 1.94 10.79 -18.09
CA MET A 1 2.31 10.66 -16.68
C MET A 1 1.12 11.15 -15.88
N ASN A 2 0.33 10.20 -15.39
CA ASN A 2 -0.88 10.49 -14.62
C ASN A 2 -0.49 11.00 -13.22
N LEU A 3 -1.37 11.78 -12.59
CA LEU A 3 -1.11 12.35 -11.26
C LEU A 3 -0.83 11.24 -10.23
N GLU A 4 -1.54 10.13 -10.37
CA GLU A 4 -1.40 8.91 -9.55
C GLU A 4 0.00 8.29 -9.66
N GLU A 5 0.57 8.23 -10.87
CA GLU A 5 1.94 7.69 -11.09
C GLU A 5 3.00 8.58 -10.45
N LEU A 6 2.79 9.91 -10.47
CA LEU A 6 3.71 10.88 -9.86
C LEU A 6 3.67 10.80 -8.33
N GLU A 7 2.47 10.66 -7.75
CA GLU A 7 2.31 10.47 -6.31
C GLU A 7 2.91 9.15 -5.84
N ALA A 8 2.68 8.06 -6.58
CA ALA A 8 3.28 6.77 -6.27
C ALA A 8 4.82 6.84 -6.35
N ALA A 9 5.38 7.50 -7.37
CA ALA A 9 6.83 7.73 -7.49
C ALA A 9 7.40 8.55 -6.33
N ARG A 10 6.69 9.60 -5.89
CA ARG A 10 7.10 10.42 -4.73
C ARG A 10 7.14 9.62 -3.44
N VAL A 11 6.11 8.82 -3.19
CA VAL A 11 6.01 8.03 -1.97
C VAL A 11 7.05 6.91 -1.96
N ALA A 12 7.27 6.26 -3.10
CA ALA A 12 8.32 5.24 -3.22
C ALA A 12 9.73 5.84 -3.05
N ALA A 13 9.99 7.04 -3.58
CA ALA A 13 11.25 7.75 -3.34
C ALA A 13 11.45 8.15 -1.87
N ARG A 14 10.37 8.53 -1.19
CA ARG A 14 10.39 8.84 0.25
C ARG A 14 10.65 7.59 1.09
N LEU A 15 10.00 6.47 0.76
CA LEU A 15 10.26 5.17 1.36
C LEU A 15 11.74 4.82 1.23
N LYS A 16 12.30 4.85 0.00
CA LYS A 16 13.71 4.57 -0.27
C LYS A 16 14.68 5.41 0.58
N THR A 17 14.36 6.69 0.76
CA THR A 17 15.18 7.61 1.55
C THR A 17 15.14 7.25 3.04
N CYS A 18 13.95 6.95 3.56
CA CYS A 18 13.76 6.52 4.94
C CYS A 18 14.43 5.17 5.22
N LEU A 19 14.32 4.23 4.27
CA LEU A 19 14.96 2.91 4.31
C LEU A 19 16.49 2.99 4.41
N ARG A 20 17.08 3.90 3.62
CA ARG A 20 18.52 4.13 3.65
C ARG A 20 18.97 4.77 4.96
N ALA A 21 18.14 5.65 5.54
CA ALA A 21 18.47 6.29 6.82
C ALA A 21 18.35 5.31 8.01
N THR A 22 17.33 4.46 8.02
CA THR A 22 17.01 3.57 9.14
C THR A 22 17.75 2.24 9.09
N LEU A 23 17.75 1.57 7.92
CA LEU A 23 18.28 0.22 7.74
C LEU A 23 19.57 0.17 6.92
N ASN A 24 20.03 1.32 6.40
CA ASN A 24 21.13 1.42 5.43
C ASN A 24 20.96 0.49 4.22
N GLN A 25 19.70 0.17 3.89
CA GLN A 25 19.32 -0.67 2.76
C GLN A 25 18.75 0.16 1.63
N ASN A 26 18.76 -0.40 0.43
CA ASN A 26 18.27 0.24 -0.77
C ASN A 26 17.17 -0.61 -1.40
N ILE A 27 16.21 0.05 -2.05
CA ILE A 27 15.12 -0.59 -2.79
C ILE A 27 15.17 -0.13 -4.24
N ASP A 28 15.08 -1.10 -5.15
CA ASP A 28 14.94 -0.82 -6.57
C ASP A 28 13.51 -0.39 -6.89
N LEU A 29 13.35 0.88 -7.26
CA LEU A 29 12.03 1.45 -7.55
C LEU A 29 11.46 0.89 -8.85
N VAL A 30 12.29 0.63 -9.86
CA VAL A 30 11.80 0.15 -11.16
C VAL A 30 11.17 -1.23 -10.99
N LEU A 31 11.84 -2.12 -10.26
CA LEU A 31 11.28 -3.44 -9.92
C LEU A 31 10.06 -3.31 -9.01
N LEU A 32 10.05 -2.36 -8.07
CA LEU A 32 8.91 -2.13 -7.18
C LEU A 32 7.62 -1.79 -7.96
N PHE A 33 7.71 -1.03 -9.05
CA PHE A 33 6.56 -0.65 -9.88
C PHE A 33 6.18 -1.67 -10.94
N ASN A 34 7.14 -2.45 -11.44
CA ASN A 34 6.91 -3.37 -12.57
C ASN A 34 6.72 -4.83 -12.14
N ASP A 35 7.18 -5.20 -10.94
CA ASP A 35 7.19 -6.57 -10.45
C ASP A 35 6.49 -6.69 -9.08
N PRO A 36 5.23 -7.18 -9.06
CA PRO A 36 4.45 -7.26 -7.82
C PRO A 36 5.02 -8.29 -6.83
N GLU A 37 5.66 -9.36 -7.32
CA GLU A 37 6.28 -10.38 -6.45
C GLU A 37 7.49 -9.82 -5.69
N TYR A 38 8.33 -9.06 -6.39
CA TYR A 38 9.43 -8.31 -5.80
C TYR A 38 8.91 -7.29 -4.78
N ALA A 39 7.82 -6.57 -5.10
CA ALA A 39 7.23 -5.62 -4.17
C ALA A 39 6.75 -6.30 -2.89
N ILE A 40 5.98 -7.39 -2.98
CA ILE A 40 5.50 -8.14 -1.81
C ILE A 40 6.67 -8.65 -0.98
N ARG A 41 7.65 -9.31 -1.62
CA ARG A 41 8.80 -9.89 -0.92
C ARG A 41 9.62 -8.81 -0.23
N ARG A 42 9.96 -7.74 -0.95
CA ARG A 42 10.86 -6.72 -0.42
C ARG A 42 10.20 -5.91 0.68
N LEU A 43 8.93 -5.50 0.51
CA LEU A 43 8.17 -4.81 1.55
C LEU A 43 8.07 -5.68 2.83
N GLY A 44 7.79 -6.98 2.70
CA GLY A 44 7.75 -7.90 3.83
C GLY A 44 9.11 -8.12 4.52
N GLU A 45 10.22 -8.07 3.78
CA GLU A 45 11.56 -8.08 4.39
C GLU A 45 11.83 -6.79 5.19
N ILE A 46 11.38 -5.64 4.70
CA ILE A 46 11.53 -4.35 5.36
C ILE A 46 10.71 -4.31 6.65
N GLU A 47 9.46 -4.78 6.61
CA GLU A 47 8.58 -4.88 7.79
C GLU A 47 9.17 -5.75 8.89
N GLN A 48 9.91 -6.81 8.53
CA GLN A 48 10.59 -7.66 9.51
C GLN A 48 11.91 -7.09 10.02
N ALA A 49 12.57 -6.23 9.22
CA ALA A 49 13.86 -5.64 9.56
C ALA A 49 13.76 -4.38 10.43
N THR A 50 12.59 -3.76 10.50
CA THR A 50 12.36 -2.51 11.26
C THR A 50 11.16 -2.62 12.20
N ALA A 51 11.23 -1.95 13.35
CA ALA A 51 10.10 -1.73 14.24
C ALA A 51 9.67 -0.24 14.26
N ASP A 52 10.23 0.58 13.36
CA ASP A 52 9.90 1.99 13.25
C ASP A 52 8.52 2.19 12.65
N GLU A 53 7.59 2.71 13.46
CA GLU A 53 6.19 2.91 13.08
C GLU A 53 6.03 3.74 11.80
N LYS A 54 6.81 4.83 11.65
CA LYS A 54 6.73 5.68 10.46
C LYS A 54 7.17 4.96 9.19
N LEU A 55 8.21 4.14 9.28
CA LEU A 55 8.67 3.33 8.15
C LEU A 55 7.64 2.25 7.81
N LEU A 56 7.02 1.63 8.81
CA LEU A 56 5.96 0.64 8.63
C LEU A 56 4.71 1.26 7.98
N GLU A 57 4.29 2.44 8.41
CA GLU A 57 3.20 3.19 7.77
C GLU A 57 3.50 3.49 6.29
N LEU A 58 4.73 3.91 5.97
CA LEU A 58 5.15 4.15 4.58
C LEU A 58 5.15 2.86 3.75
N VAL A 59 5.59 1.74 4.33
CA VAL A 59 5.55 0.43 3.65
C VAL A 59 4.11 0.02 3.36
N ALA A 60 3.20 0.16 4.33
CA ALA A 60 1.78 -0.14 4.16
C ALA A 60 1.13 0.74 3.08
N ASP A 61 1.43 2.04 3.06
CA ASP A 61 0.92 3.00 2.08
C ASP A 61 1.42 2.71 0.65
N VAL A 62 2.70 2.34 0.51
CA VAL A 62 3.27 1.89 -0.77
C VAL A 62 2.63 0.58 -1.23
N ARG A 63 2.45 -0.38 -0.31
CA ARG A 63 1.78 -1.65 -0.59
C ARG A 63 0.34 -1.41 -1.07
N ALA A 64 -0.38 -0.48 -0.44
CA ALA A 64 -1.75 -0.15 -0.78
C ALA A 64 -1.91 0.46 -2.18
N ARG A 65 -0.93 1.25 -2.62
CA ARG A 65 -0.95 1.90 -3.93
C ARG A 65 -0.41 1.06 -5.07
N LEU A 66 0.61 0.24 -4.81
CA LEU A 66 1.30 -0.53 -5.86
C LEU A 66 0.68 -1.90 -6.10
N LEU A 67 0.18 -2.53 -5.04
CA LEU A 67 -0.48 -3.80 -5.16
C LEU A 67 -1.97 -3.54 -5.29
N PRO A 68 -2.65 -4.13 -6.30
CA PRO A 68 -4.08 -4.06 -6.37
C PRO A 68 -4.62 -4.59 -5.04
N GLN A 69 -5.20 -3.69 -4.25
CA GLN A 69 -5.99 -4.09 -3.10
C GLN A 69 -7.02 -5.04 -3.70
N SER A 70 -7.00 -6.31 -3.29
CA SER A 70 -8.13 -7.18 -3.51
C SER A 70 -9.25 -6.55 -2.70
N VAL A 71 -9.93 -5.58 -3.29
CA VAL A 71 -11.13 -4.97 -2.77
C VAL A 71 -12.11 -6.12 -2.67
N GLU A 72 -12.22 -6.69 -1.48
CA GLU A 72 -13.51 -7.26 -1.11
C GLU A 72 -14.48 -6.08 -1.26
N PRO A 73 -15.43 -6.15 -2.22
CA PRO A 73 -16.35 -5.06 -2.41
C PRO A 73 -17.03 -4.82 -1.08
N ASP A 74 -16.93 -3.58 -0.61
CA ASP A 74 -17.82 -3.00 0.38
C ASP A 74 -19.24 -3.28 -0.13
N GLU A 75 -19.85 -4.35 0.37
CA GLU A 75 -21.27 -4.58 0.21
C GLU A 75 -21.91 -3.85 1.39
N PRO A 76 -22.41 -2.62 1.22
CA PRO A 76 -23.32 -2.08 2.20
C PRO A 76 -24.59 -2.92 2.09
N LYS A 77 -24.71 -3.96 2.94
CA LYS A 77 -25.99 -4.64 3.17
C LYS A 77 -26.94 -3.68 3.89
N TYR A 78 -27.43 -2.70 3.17
CA TYR A 78 -28.68 -2.03 3.44
C TYR A 78 -29.69 -2.44 2.38
N ASP A 79 -30.36 -3.57 2.61
CA ASP A 79 -31.75 -3.66 2.18
C ASP A 79 -32.59 -3.00 3.27
N TYR A 80 -32.78 -1.69 3.13
CA TYR A 80 -33.77 -0.94 3.89
C TYR A 80 -35.14 -1.40 3.40
N ARG A 81 -35.70 -2.45 4.00
CA ARG A 81 -37.10 -2.79 3.76
C ARG A 81 -37.98 -1.92 4.66
N PRO A 82 -38.72 -0.93 4.15
CA PRO A 82 -39.75 -0.30 4.95
C PRO A 82 -40.79 -1.39 5.27
N HIS A 83 -40.87 -1.81 6.53
CA HIS A 83 -41.99 -2.62 7.01
C HIS A 83 -43.24 -1.73 7.09
N GLY A 84 -43.74 -1.34 5.90
CA GLY A 84 -45.06 -0.83 5.67
C GLY A 84 -45.91 -1.90 5.01
N ARG A 85 -46.67 -2.66 5.82
CA ARG A 85 -47.94 -3.30 5.46
C ARG A 85 -48.71 -3.48 6.77
N ARG A 86 -49.65 -2.56 7.08
CA ARG A 86 -51.08 -2.71 6.81
C ARG A 86 -51.62 -4.09 7.22
N GLY A 87 -52.34 -4.08 8.34
CA GLY A 87 -53.21 -5.13 8.86
C GLY A 87 -53.88 -4.57 10.11
#